data_AF-A0A6G0Y1Q5-F1
#
_entry.id   AF-A0A6G0Y1Q5-F1
#
_cell.length_a   1.000
_cell.length_b   1.000
_cell.length_c   1.000
_cell.angle_alpha   90.00
_cell.angle_beta   90.00
_cell.angle_gamma   90.00
#
_symmetry.space_group_name_H-M   'P 1'
#
loop_
_entity.id
_entity.type
_entity.pdbx_description
1 polymer ?
#
loop_
_entity_poly.entity_id
_entity_poly.type
_entity_poly.pdbx_seq_one_letter_code
_entity_poly.pdbx_strand_id
1 'polypeptide(L)'
;MARIIEKIVNTRLVWLLEIKILSNLQSGFRKHRSTTDNITIIKLKVNNVLNSNSYLSLISIDISKDYDSVWRHRVRERIVINRLQIGHTRLTDKFLMIKEEPPQCPFCEVILTIKHLKTKCFKYIEDAKKNNILSNIDEALVSITEYINNMVKFLRKTHLLNQI
;
A
#
# COMPACT_ATOMS: atom_id res chain seq x y z
N MET A 1 -2.37 2.83 -22.52
CA MET A 1 -1.32 2.37 -21.58
C MET A 1 -1.63 2.63 -20.11
N ALA A 2 -1.99 3.86 -19.68
CA ALA A 2 -2.24 4.18 -18.26
C ALA A 2 -3.24 3.23 -17.56
N ARG A 3 -4.38 2.94 -18.18
CA ARG A 3 -5.42 2.05 -17.63
C ARG A 3 -4.96 0.59 -17.43
N ILE A 4 -3.97 0.13 -18.19
CA ILE A 4 -3.45 -1.25 -18.07
C ILE A 4 -2.55 -1.35 -16.84
N ILE A 5 -1.61 -0.40 -16.69
CA ILE A 5 -0.75 -0.32 -15.51
C ILE A 5 -1.60 -0.12 -14.25
N GLU A 6 -2.63 0.72 -14.33
CA GLU A 6 -3.60 0.89 -13.25
C GLU A 6 -4.25 -0.43 -12.85
N LYS A 7 -4.74 -1.23 -13.80
CA LYS A 7 -5.30 -2.56 -13.53
C LYS A 7 -4.29 -3.53 -12.90
N ILE A 8 -3.04 -3.56 -13.39
CA ILE A 8 -1.97 -4.42 -12.86
C ILE A 8 -1.67 -4.04 -11.42
N VAL A 9 -1.44 -2.74 -11.17
CA VAL A 9 -1.16 -2.21 -9.83
C VAL A 9 -2.34 -2.48 -8.90
N ASN A 10 -3.58 -2.22 -9.34
CA ASN A 10 -4.77 -2.45 -8.53
C ASN A 10 -4.93 -3.93 -8.15
N THR A 11 -4.68 -4.85 -9.10
CA THR A 11 -4.77 -6.30 -8.83
C THR A 11 -3.79 -6.73 -7.74
N ARG A 12 -2.53 -6.27 -7.82
CA ARG A 12 -1.51 -6.56 -6.80
C ARG A 12 -1.79 -5.86 -5.47
N LEU A 13 -2.29 -4.63 -5.51
CA LEU A 13 -2.60 -3.85 -4.33
C LEU A 13 -3.78 -4.45 -3.56
N VAL A 14 -4.86 -4.85 -4.23
CA VAL A 14 -5.99 -5.55 -3.60
C VAL A 14 -5.52 -6.83 -2.92
N TRP A 15 -4.70 -7.65 -3.58
CA TRP A 15 -4.14 -8.87 -2.96
C TRP A 15 -3.36 -8.57 -1.67
N LEU A 16 -2.54 -7.53 -1.64
CA LEU A 16 -1.80 -7.13 -0.44
C LEU A 16 -2.74 -6.65 0.69
N LEU A 17 -3.75 -5.86 0.34
CA LEU A 17 -4.74 -5.34 1.29
C LEU A 17 -5.55 -6.47 1.94
N GLU A 18 -5.93 -7.48 1.16
CA GLU A 18 -6.67 -8.66 1.62
C GLU A 18 -5.92 -9.47 2.69
N ILE A 19 -4.59 -9.58 2.58
CA ILE A 19 -3.78 -10.39 3.50
C ILE A 19 -3.53 -9.66 4.83
N LYS A 20 -3.40 -8.32 4.81
CA LYS A 20 -2.83 -7.57 5.95
C LYS A 20 -3.74 -6.52 6.58
N ILE A 21 -4.69 -5.95 5.84
CA ILE A 21 -5.35 -4.69 6.23
C ILE A 21 -6.87 -4.81 6.29
N LEU A 22 -7.49 -5.47 5.32
CA LEU A 22 -8.96 -5.49 5.20
C LEU A 22 -9.58 -6.46 6.21
N SER A 23 -10.57 -5.97 6.96
CA SER A 23 -11.35 -6.79 7.89
C SER A 23 -12.25 -7.78 7.12
N ASN A 24 -12.46 -8.97 7.69
CA ASN A 24 -13.40 -9.96 7.16
C ASN A 24 -14.87 -9.49 7.17
N LEU A 25 -15.19 -8.41 7.90
CA LEU A 25 -16.51 -7.81 7.97
C LEU A 25 -16.76 -6.74 6.89
N GLN A 26 -15.73 -6.30 6.18
CA GLN A 26 -15.87 -5.31 5.11
C GLN A 26 -16.21 -6.00 3.79
N SER A 27 -17.33 -5.65 3.16
CA SER A 27 -17.79 -6.30 1.91
C SER A 27 -17.77 -5.40 0.67
N GLY A 28 -17.72 -4.07 0.84
CA GLY A 28 -17.77 -3.12 -0.28
C GLY A 28 -16.56 -3.24 -1.22
N PHE A 29 -16.82 -3.21 -2.53
CA PHE A 29 -15.81 -3.22 -3.61
C PHE A 29 -14.83 -4.41 -3.59
N ARG A 30 -15.19 -5.52 -2.93
CA ARG A 30 -14.36 -6.73 -2.85
C ARG A 30 -14.94 -7.85 -3.71
N LYS A 31 -14.06 -8.69 -4.25
CA LYS A 31 -14.47 -9.89 -4.98
C LYS A 31 -15.04 -10.91 -4.00
N HIS A 32 -16.02 -11.69 -4.45
CA HIS A 32 -16.65 -12.76 -3.65
C HIS A 32 -17.28 -12.29 -2.34
N ARG A 33 -17.67 -11.02 -2.26
CA ARG A 33 -18.39 -10.42 -1.14
C ARG A 33 -19.56 -9.62 -1.67
N SER A 34 -20.66 -9.65 -0.94
CA SER A 34 -21.93 -9.06 -1.32
C SER A 34 -22.55 -8.29 -0.15
N THR A 35 -23.57 -7.48 -0.43
CA THR A 35 -24.34 -6.80 0.61
C THR A 35 -25.13 -7.77 1.47
N THR A 36 -25.49 -8.95 0.94
CA THR A 36 -26.20 -9.99 1.68
C THR A 36 -25.36 -10.58 2.80
N ASP A 37 -24.03 -10.63 2.65
CA ASP A 37 -23.12 -11.11 3.70
C ASP A 37 -23.22 -10.21 4.94
N ASN A 38 -23.18 -8.89 4.74
CA ASN A 38 -23.31 -7.90 5.81
C ASN A 38 -24.68 -7.99 6.50
N ILE A 39 -25.75 -8.10 5.72
CA ILE A 39 -27.12 -8.24 6.24
C ILE A 39 -27.24 -9.53 7.08
N THR A 40 -26.65 -10.62 6.60
CA THR A 40 -26.68 -11.91 7.31
C THR A 40 -25.95 -11.80 8.64
N ILE A 41 -24.78 -11.15 8.68
CA ILE A 41 -24.04 -10.91 9.93
C ILE A 41 -24.88 -10.07 10.92
N ILE A 42 -25.55 -9.02 10.45
CA ILE A 42 -26.40 -8.18 11.31
C ILE A 42 -27.58 -9.01 11.84
N LYS A 43 -28.27 -9.76 10.98
CA LYS A 43 -29.39 -10.63 11.38
C LYS A 43 -28.98 -11.66 12.41
N LEU A 44 -27.83 -12.31 12.22
CA LEU A 44 -27.30 -13.28 13.19
C LEU A 44 -27.04 -12.64 14.55
N LYS A 45 -26.44 -11.44 14.59
CA LYS A 45 -26.21 -10.70 15.84
C LYS A 45 -27.52 -10.34 16.54
N VAL A 46 -28.52 -9.87 15.80
CA VAL A 46 -29.85 -9.56 16.36
C VAL A 46 -30.49 -10.81 16.95
N ASN A 47 -30.52 -11.92 16.21
CA ASN A 47 -31.10 -13.18 16.69
C ASN A 47 -30.41 -13.72 17.94
N ASN A 48 -29.09 -13.65 18.01
CA ASN A 48 -28.35 -14.08 19.20
C ASN A 48 -28.68 -13.26 20.44
N VAL A 49 -28.92 -11.96 20.27
CA VAL A 49 -29.25 -11.04 21.35
C VAL A 49 -30.67 -11.28 21.85
N LEU A 50 -31.61 -11.53 20.92
CA LEU A 50 -32.97 -11.95 21.25
C LEU A 50 -33.00 -13.25 22.06
N ASN A 51 -32.17 -14.24 21.69
CA ASN A 51 -32.12 -15.52 22.40
C ASN A 51 -31.41 -15.44 23.76
N SER A 52 -30.41 -14.57 23.91
CA SER A 52 -29.61 -14.42 25.14
C SER A 52 -30.14 -13.33 26.08
N ASN A 53 -31.23 -12.66 25.70
CA ASN A 53 -31.85 -11.55 26.43
C ASN A 53 -30.85 -10.43 26.81
N SER A 54 -29.92 -10.14 25.89
CA SER A 54 -28.89 -9.12 26.06
C SER A 54 -29.25 -7.83 25.30
N TYR A 55 -28.38 -6.82 25.35
CA TYR A 55 -28.59 -5.54 24.65
C TYR A 55 -27.70 -5.42 23.42
N LEU A 56 -28.24 -4.90 22.31
CA LEU A 56 -27.51 -4.60 21.09
C LEU A 56 -27.85 -3.18 20.62
N SER A 57 -26.82 -2.38 20.37
CA SER A 57 -26.95 -1.06 19.76
C SER A 57 -26.30 -1.06 18.38
N LEU A 58 -27.01 -0.53 17.39
CA LEU A 58 -26.52 -0.34 16.03
C LEU A 58 -26.33 1.15 15.76
N ILE A 59 -25.17 1.53 15.23
CA ILE A 59 -24.89 2.89 14.76
C ILE A 59 -24.73 2.82 13.24
N SER A 60 -25.57 3.57 12.52
CA SER A 60 -25.42 3.77 11.08
C SER A 60 -24.66 5.07 10.84
N ILE A 61 -23.53 4.99 10.14
CA ILE A 61 -22.65 6.12 9.83
C ILE A 61 -22.55 6.21 8.31
N ASP A 62 -22.72 7.41 7.78
CA ASP A 62 -22.47 7.72 6.37
C ASP A 62 -21.50 8.91 6.25
N ILE A 63 -20.66 8.90 5.22
CA ILE A 63 -19.63 9.92 5.00
C ILE A 63 -19.98 10.69 3.72
N SER A 64 -20.37 11.95 3.87
CA SER A 64 -20.73 12.80 2.73
C SER A 64 -19.52 13.12 1.85
N LYS A 65 -19.62 12.90 0.53
CA LYS A 65 -18.57 13.23 -0.45
C LYS A 65 -17.21 12.63 -0.06
N ASP A 66 -17.22 11.38 0.39
CA ASP A 66 -16.04 10.63 0.82
C ASP A 66 -14.91 10.65 -0.23
N TYR A 67 -15.22 10.48 -1.52
CA TYR A 67 -14.21 10.53 -2.59
C TYR A 67 -13.56 11.91 -2.75
N ASP A 68 -14.32 12.99 -2.59
CA ASP A 68 -13.84 14.37 -2.78
C ASP A 68 -13.08 14.89 -1.56
N SER A 69 -13.48 14.46 -0.36
CA SER A 69 -12.93 14.88 0.93
C SER A 69 -11.65 14.14 1.32
N VAL A 70 -11.25 13.11 0.56
CA VAL A 70 -10.03 12.35 0.80
C VAL A 70 -8.78 13.24 0.76
N TRP A 71 -7.92 13.10 1.77
CA TRP A 71 -6.63 13.79 1.83
C TRP A 71 -5.67 13.24 0.75
N ARG A 72 -5.74 13.83 -0.45
CA ARG A 72 -5.04 13.38 -1.66
C ARG A 72 -3.54 13.17 -1.47
N HIS A 73 -2.90 14.05 -0.69
CA HIS A 73 -1.48 13.98 -0.40
C HIS A 73 -1.11 12.67 0.33
N ARG A 74 -1.84 12.32 1.39
CA ARG A 74 -1.61 11.06 2.13
C ARG A 74 -1.89 9.83 1.28
N VAL A 75 -2.94 9.87 0.45
CA VAL A 75 -3.25 8.74 -0.45
C VAL A 75 -2.13 8.55 -1.47
N ARG A 76 -1.59 9.63 -2.03
CA ARG A 76 -0.46 9.57 -2.98
C ARG A 76 0.78 8.96 -2.34
N GLU A 77 1.15 9.36 -1.13
CA GLU A 77 2.27 8.77 -0.38
C GLU A 77 2.09 7.26 -0.19
N ARG A 78 0.88 6.83 0.18
CA ARG A 78 0.54 5.40 0.35
C ARG A 78 0.64 4.62 -0.96
N ILE A 79 0.16 5.19 -2.07
CA ILE A 79 0.26 4.57 -3.39
C ILE A 79 1.73 4.40 -3.79
N VAL A 80 2.56 5.43 -3.58
CA VAL A 80 3.99 5.38 -3.90
C VAL A 80 4.70 4.29 -3.11
N ILE A 81 4.41 4.17 -1.81
CA ILE A 81 4.99 3.11 -0.98
C ILE A 81 4.51 1.73 -1.42
N ASN A 82 3.22 1.58 -1.70
CA ASN A 82 2.67 0.30 -2.14
C ASN A 82 3.25 -0.11 -3.50
N ARG A 83 3.38 0.82 -4.45
CA ARG A 83 4.10 0.62 -5.73
C ARG A 83 5.54 0.20 -5.51
N LEU A 84 6.23 0.86 -4.57
CA LEU A 84 7.57 0.49 -4.15
C LEU A 84 7.65 -0.88 -3.47
N GLN A 85 6.59 -1.39 -2.87
CA GLN A 85 6.60 -2.71 -2.25
C GLN A 85 6.32 -3.81 -3.27
N ILE A 86 5.40 -3.56 -4.21
CA ILE A 86 4.97 -4.56 -5.20
C ILE A 86 5.90 -4.69 -6.41
N GLY A 87 6.84 -3.78 -6.61
CA GLY A 87 7.73 -3.85 -7.79
C GLY A 87 7.41 -2.86 -8.89
N HIS A 88 6.23 -2.23 -8.85
CA HIS A 88 5.67 -1.52 -10.01
C HIS A 88 5.95 -0.03 -9.99
N THR A 89 7.19 0.34 -10.30
CA THR A 89 7.62 1.74 -10.40
C THR A 89 7.97 2.12 -11.83
N ARG A 90 7.83 3.40 -12.20
CA ARG A 90 8.25 3.87 -13.52
C ARG A 90 9.74 3.62 -13.77
N LEU A 91 10.58 3.71 -12.74
CA LEU A 91 12.01 3.44 -12.83
C LEU A 91 12.35 2.01 -13.21
N THR A 92 11.57 1.02 -12.76
CA THR A 92 11.85 -0.39 -12.98
C THR A 92 11.01 -1.02 -14.09
N ASP A 93 9.90 -0.41 -14.48
CA ASP A 93 8.96 -1.06 -15.41
C ASP A 93 8.88 -0.36 -16.78
N LYS A 94 9.38 0.88 -16.89
CA LYS A 94 9.32 1.64 -18.15
C LYS A 94 10.05 0.91 -19.30
N PHE A 95 11.21 0.32 -19.03
CA PHE A 95 11.98 -0.39 -20.04
C PHE A 95 11.21 -1.60 -20.60
N LEU A 96 10.46 -2.34 -19.77
CA LEU A 96 9.63 -3.47 -20.21
C LEU A 96 8.53 -3.01 -21.18
N MET A 97 7.98 -1.83 -20.96
CA MET A 97 6.91 -1.27 -21.78
C MET A 97 7.41 -0.73 -23.14
N ILE A 98 8.66 -0.24 -23.18
CA ILE A 98 9.29 0.31 -24.39
C ILE A 98 10.17 -0.74 -25.09
N LYS A 99 10.38 -1.91 -24.47
CA LYS A 99 11.29 -2.99 -24.90
C LYS A 99 12.75 -2.52 -25.01
N GLU A 100 13.16 -1.66 -24.09
CA GLU A 100 14.55 -1.22 -23.93
C GLU A 100 15.32 -2.14 -22.99
N GLU A 101 16.63 -1.94 -22.89
CA GLU A 101 17.45 -2.65 -21.92
C GLU A 101 17.12 -2.21 -20.47
N PRO A 102 17.32 -3.09 -19.48
CA PRO A 102 17.09 -2.76 -18.08
C PRO A 102 17.91 -1.55 -17.66
N PRO A 103 17.31 -0.58 -16.96
CA PRO A 103 18.02 0.61 -16.53
C PRO A 103 19.10 0.22 -15.53
N GLN A 104 20.31 0.72 -15.74
CA GLN A 104 21.39 0.60 -14.78
C GLN A 104 21.40 1.79 -13.81
N CYS A 105 21.82 1.51 -12.59
CA CYS A 105 22.14 2.54 -11.62
C CYS A 105 23.29 3.43 -12.15
N PRO A 106 23.09 4.74 -12.35
CA PRO A 106 24.14 5.61 -12.90
C PRO A 106 25.33 5.84 -11.95
N PHE A 107 25.28 5.28 -10.74
CA PHE A 107 26.32 5.42 -9.71
C PHE A 107 27.03 4.11 -9.38
N CYS A 108 26.48 2.99 -9.81
CA CYS A 108 26.94 1.68 -9.37
C CYS A 108 26.85 0.61 -10.45
N GLU A 109 26.33 0.95 -11.63
CA GLU A 109 26.31 0.15 -12.86
C GLU A 109 25.60 -1.21 -12.74
N VAL A 110 24.97 -1.49 -11.60
CA VAL A 110 24.08 -2.65 -11.40
C VAL A 110 22.68 -2.32 -11.91
N ILE A 111 21.98 -3.35 -12.39
CA ILE A 111 20.57 -3.28 -12.77
C ILE A 111 19.74 -2.64 -11.65
N LEU A 112 19.01 -1.59 -12.00
CA LEU A 112 18.16 -0.84 -11.09
C LEU A 112 16.94 -1.68 -10.71
N THR A 113 16.85 -2.07 -9.45
CA THR A 113 15.69 -2.77 -8.87
C THR A 113 15.23 -2.07 -7.60
N ILE A 114 14.00 -2.34 -7.16
CA ILE A 114 13.50 -1.86 -5.87
C ILE A 114 14.39 -2.34 -4.71
N LYS A 115 14.85 -3.59 -4.77
CA LYS A 115 15.78 -4.13 -3.78
C LYS A 115 17.09 -3.33 -3.79
N HIS A 116 17.60 -3.02 -4.98
CA HIS A 116 18.77 -2.17 -5.13
C HIS A 116 18.58 -0.77 -4.52
N LEU A 117 17.44 -0.12 -4.77
CA LEU A 117 17.09 1.18 -4.19
C LEU A 117 16.97 1.15 -2.65
N LYS A 118 16.46 0.05 -2.08
CA LYS A 118 16.20 -0.07 -0.63
C LYS A 118 17.42 -0.50 0.18
N THR A 119 18.29 -1.36 -0.34
CA THR A 119 19.30 -2.04 0.48
C THR A 119 20.72 -2.04 -0.08
N LYS A 120 20.96 -1.68 -1.35
CA LYS A 120 22.27 -1.93 -2.00
C LYS A 120 22.86 -0.77 -2.82
N CYS A 121 22.20 0.38 -2.93
CA CYS A 121 22.73 1.50 -3.72
C CYS A 121 23.71 2.37 -2.91
N PHE A 122 25.00 2.39 -3.29
CA PHE A 122 26.07 3.12 -2.59
C PHE A 122 25.73 4.62 -2.37
N LYS A 123 25.08 5.27 -3.35
CA LYS A 123 24.63 6.66 -3.26
C LYS A 123 23.61 6.91 -2.13
N TYR A 124 22.75 5.94 -1.86
CA TYR A 124 21.62 6.10 -0.94
C TYR A 124 21.84 5.42 0.42
N ILE A 125 22.97 4.73 0.61
CA ILE A 125 23.29 4.05 1.87
C ILE A 125 23.34 5.05 3.02
N GLU A 126 23.91 6.25 2.84
CA GLU A 126 23.96 7.26 3.91
C GLU A 126 22.57 7.81 4.26
N ASP A 127 21.75 8.13 3.26
CA ASP A 127 20.41 8.63 3.50
C ASP A 127 19.48 7.55 4.05
N ALA A 128 19.62 6.30 3.61
CA ALA A 128 18.87 5.17 4.15
C ALA A 128 19.30 4.83 5.59
N LYS A 129 20.60 4.99 5.93
CA LYS A 129 21.08 4.93 7.33
C LYS A 129 20.51 6.08 8.16
N LYS A 130 20.60 7.33 7.67
CA LYS A 130 20.07 8.53 8.36
C LYS A 130 18.56 8.49 8.61
N ASN A 131 17.81 7.74 7.79
CA ASN A 131 16.36 7.57 7.96
C ASN A 131 15.98 6.20 8.57
N ASN A 132 16.92 5.43 9.14
CA ASN A 132 16.66 4.12 9.77
C ASN A 132 15.92 3.12 8.86
N ILE A 133 16.25 3.10 7.57
CA ILE A 133 15.70 2.15 6.59
C ILE A 133 16.61 0.90 6.48
N LEU A 134 17.89 1.05 6.83
CA LEU A 134 18.94 0.03 6.75
C LEU A 134 19.17 -0.65 8.10
N SER A 135 18.21 -1.46 8.53
CA SER A 135 18.48 -2.61 9.39
C SER A 135 17.40 -3.63 9.09
N ASN A 136 17.80 -4.90 9.12
CA ASN A 136 16.95 -6.06 8.85
C ASN A 136 15.54 -5.83 9.41
N ILE A 137 14.53 -6.12 8.59
CA ILE A 137 13.09 -6.01 8.92
C ILE A 137 12.73 -6.87 10.16
N ASP A 138 13.68 -7.61 10.72
CA ASP A 138 13.52 -8.53 11.84
C ASP A 138 13.99 -7.99 13.19
N GLU A 139 14.58 -6.79 13.30
CA GLU A 139 14.95 -6.22 14.60
C GLU A 139 14.25 -4.87 14.85
N ALA A 140 13.38 -4.89 15.85
CA ALA A 140 12.67 -3.78 16.50
C ALA A 140 11.35 -3.33 15.83
N LEU A 141 10.23 -3.61 16.53
CA LEU A 141 9.25 -2.66 17.11
C LEU A 141 8.89 -1.34 16.38
N VAL A 142 9.27 -1.12 15.13
CA VAL A 142 8.91 0.07 14.37
C VAL A 142 7.49 -0.13 13.85
N SER A 143 6.56 0.68 14.33
CA SER A 143 5.20 0.66 13.80
C SER A 143 5.23 0.84 12.27
N ILE A 144 4.38 0.12 11.54
CA ILE A 144 4.26 0.25 10.07
C ILE A 144 4.15 1.72 9.64
N THR A 145 3.51 2.54 10.48
CA THR A 145 3.37 4.00 10.30
C THR A 145 4.71 4.73 10.30
N GLU A 146 5.62 4.37 11.18
CA GLU A 146 6.93 5.01 11.31
C GLU A 146 7.88 4.59 10.19
N TYR A 147 7.86 3.32 9.78
CA TYR A 147 8.54 2.86 8.56
C TYR A 147 8.06 3.62 7.32
N ILE A 148 6.73 3.78 7.16
CA ILE A 148 6.13 4.55 6.07
C ILE A 148 6.65 5.99 6.09
N ASN A 149 6.62 6.66 7.24
CA ASN A 149 7.07 8.05 7.37
C ASN A 149 8.56 8.20 7.02
N ASN A 150 9.40 7.28 7.49
CA ASN A 150 10.84 7.30 7.21
C ASN A 150 11.13 7.06 5.72
N MET A 151 10.40 6.12 5.09
CA MET A 151 10.48 5.90 3.65
C MET A 151 10.02 7.12 2.85
N VAL A 152 8.91 7.78 3.21
CA VAL A 152 8.48 9.02 2.54
C VAL A 152 9.56 10.10 2.66
N LYS A 153 10.13 10.30 3.86
CA LYS A 153 11.21 11.28 4.09
C LYS A 153 12.41 11.01 3.19
N PHE A 154 12.83 9.75 3.09
CA PHE A 154 13.90 9.33 2.19
C PHE A 154 13.58 9.61 0.72
N LEU A 155 12.40 9.24 0.24
CA LEU A 155 12.01 9.45 -1.17
C LEU A 155 11.90 10.93 -1.55
N ARG A 156 11.54 11.79 -0.60
CA ARG A 156 11.54 13.25 -0.79
C ARG A 156 12.96 13.79 -0.91
N LYS A 157 13.85 13.42 0.01
CA LYS A 157 15.26 13.87 0.00
C LYS A 157 15.99 13.43 -1.27
N THR A 158 15.69 12.24 -1.76
CA THR A 158 16.33 11.66 -2.95
C THR A 158 15.69 12.07 -4.27
N HIS A 159 14.62 12.89 -4.23
CA HIS A 159 13.80 13.29 -5.38
C HIS A 159 13.19 12.12 -6.20
N LEU A 160 13.18 10.91 -5.65
CA LEU A 160 12.64 9.71 -6.29
C LEU A 160 11.11 9.63 -6.25
N LEU A 161 10.46 10.42 -5.39
CA LEU A 161 9.00 10.37 -5.18
C LEU A 161 8.19 10.65 -6.45
N ASN A 162 8.71 11.45 -7.39
CA ASN A 162 8.07 11.75 -8.67
C ASN A 162 8.45 10.77 -9.79
N GLN A 163 9.36 9.84 -9.49
CA GLN A 163 9.86 8.83 -10.42
C GLN A 163 9.24 7.43 -10.18
N ILE A 164 8.36 7.31 -9.19
CA ILE A 164 7.59 6.13 -8.81
C ILE A 164 6.12 6.32 -9.18
#